data_AF-A0A8T7EK22-F1
#
_entry.id   AF-A0A8T7EK22-F1
#
_cell.length_a   1.000
_cell.length_b   1.000
_cell.length_c   1.000
_cell.angle_alpha   90.00
_cell.angle_beta   90.00
_cell.angle_gamma   90.00
#
_symmetry.space_group_name_H-M   'P 1'
#
loop_
_entity.id
_entity.type
_entity.pdbx_description
1 polymer ?
#
loop_
_entity_poly.entity_id
_entity_poly.type
_entity_poly.pdbx_seq_one_letter_code
_entity_poly.pdbx_strand_id
1 'polypeptide(L)'
;MKDDPANAEMDGQIRALREAGHPRLTLVIKDSYALGGEFFRWEYATAVAGKILVVNPFDEPNVTESKQNTARLLDYYKDHSILPAQTPIAEKHGVRLYADQHSIGIIRELSSQHNFDRTDLVQLIAAHLVGTMAGDYFALLAYLPTTPETDKAMATVQRRLRHITKRTVTTGYGPRYLHSTGQLHKGGPNNGVFVLLTADYQRDLNIPDMPFSFATLNTAQASGDFEALDAHKCRAIRLHLGGRGAAGFDVLFQALDLIEERRR
;
A
#
# COMPACT_ATOMS: atom_id res chain seq x y z
N MET A 1 -32.34 -16.49 -17.38
CA MET A 1 -31.58 -15.39 -16.73
C MET A 1 -32.45 -14.15 -16.87
N LYS A 2 -33.14 -13.73 -15.81
CA LYS A 2 -33.63 -12.35 -15.77
C LYS A 2 -32.48 -11.55 -15.21
N ASP A 3 -32.02 -10.54 -15.94
CA ASP A 3 -31.06 -9.57 -15.45
C ASP A 3 -31.58 -9.10 -14.09
N ASP A 4 -30.80 -9.31 -13.04
CA ASP A 4 -31.11 -8.76 -11.74
C ASP A 4 -30.93 -7.24 -11.88
N PRO A 5 -32.01 -6.44 -11.82
CA PRO A 5 -31.91 -5.00 -12.03
C PRO A 5 -31.00 -4.33 -11.00
N ALA A 6 -30.65 -5.01 -9.89
CA ALA A 6 -29.69 -4.53 -8.91
C ALA A 6 -28.24 -4.43 -9.43
N ASN A 7 -27.90 -5.07 -10.57
CA ASN A 7 -26.51 -5.18 -11.05
C ASN A 7 -26.27 -4.58 -12.45
N ALA A 8 -27.21 -3.78 -12.98
CA ALA A 8 -27.15 -3.26 -14.35
C ALA A 8 -25.86 -2.48 -14.68
N GLU A 9 -25.33 -1.71 -13.72
CA GLU A 9 -24.06 -0.99 -13.89
C GLU A 9 -22.88 -1.94 -14.07
N MET A 10 -22.76 -2.95 -13.19
CA MET A 10 -21.69 -3.95 -13.26
C MET A 10 -21.79 -4.77 -14.55
N ASP A 11 -23.00 -5.15 -14.97
CA ASP A 11 -23.22 -5.87 -16.23
C ASP A 11 -22.79 -5.03 -17.45
N GLY A 12 -23.02 -3.71 -17.40
CA GLY A 12 -22.51 -2.77 -18.40
C GLY A 12 -20.98 -2.75 -18.46
N GLN A 13 -20.31 -2.72 -17.30
CA GLN A 13 -18.84 -2.73 -17.22
C GLN A 13 -18.24 -4.06 -17.72
N ILE A 14 -18.82 -5.21 -17.35
CA ILE A 14 -18.39 -6.52 -17.84
C ILE A 14 -18.59 -6.64 -19.36
N ARG A 15 -19.68 -6.07 -19.89
CA ARG A 15 -19.92 -6.01 -21.34
C ARG A 15 -18.85 -5.19 -22.06
N ALA A 16 -18.47 -4.03 -21.52
CA ALA A 16 -17.39 -3.23 -22.07
C ALA A 16 -16.05 -3.98 -22.11
N LEU A 17 -15.73 -4.74 -21.04
CA LEU A 17 -14.53 -5.60 -21.02
C LEU A 17 -14.58 -6.68 -22.11
N ARG A 18 -15.75 -7.30 -22.32
CA ARG A 18 -15.96 -8.26 -23.41
C ARG A 18 -15.74 -7.62 -24.78
N GLU A 19 -16.32 -6.45 -25.02
CA GLU A 19 -16.22 -5.74 -26.30
C GLU A 19 -14.79 -5.29 -26.60
N ALA A 20 -14.01 -4.98 -25.56
CA ALA A 20 -12.58 -4.73 -25.65
C ALA A 20 -11.71 -5.99 -25.85
N GLY A 21 -12.30 -7.19 -25.92
CA GLY A 21 -11.60 -8.45 -26.19
C GLY A 21 -10.93 -9.10 -24.98
N HIS A 22 -11.23 -8.66 -23.75
CA HIS A 22 -10.67 -9.29 -22.56
C HIS A 22 -11.26 -10.68 -22.30
N PRO A 23 -10.45 -11.69 -21.90
CA PRO A 23 -10.92 -13.03 -21.60
C PRO A 23 -11.83 -13.02 -20.35
N ARG A 24 -12.90 -13.81 -20.37
CA ARG A 24 -13.84 -13.94 -19.25
C ARG A 24 -14.32 -15.37 -19.06
N LEU A 25 -14.56 -15.72 -17.80
CA LEU A 25 -15.27 -16.93 -17.40
C LEU A 25 -16.52 -16.51 -16.64
N THR A 26 -17.68 -17.03 -17.02
CA THR A 26 -18.94 -16.80 -16.31
C THR A 26 -19.39 -18.11 -15.68
N LEU A 27 -19.48 -18.13 -14.34
CA LEU A 27 -19.94 -19.28 -13.58
C LEU A 27 -21.36 -18.99 -13.09
N VAL A 28 -22.31 -19.88 -13.42
CA VAL A 28 -23.72 -19.70 -13.06
C VAL A 28 -24.01 -20.53 -11.81
N ILE A 29 -24.28 -19.84 -10.70
CA ILE A 29 -24.68 -20.44 -9.42
C ILE A 29 -26.20 -20.54 -9.42
N LYS A 30 -26.73 -21.76 -9.50
CA LYS A 30 -28.18 -21.99 -9.68
C LYS A 30 -28.99 -21.75 -8.42
N ASP A 31 -28.41 -22.06 -7.27
CA ASP A 31 -29.03 -21.97 -5.95
C ASP A 31 -27.96 -21.88 -4.85
N SER A 32 -28.37 -21.72 -3.59
CA SER A 32 -27.46 -21.62 -2.45
C SER A 32 -26.70 -22.91 -2.16
N TYR A 33 -27.21 -24.09 -2.57
CA TYR A 33 -26.53 -25.36 -2.36
C TYR A 33 -25.32 -25.50 -3.29
N ALA A 34 -25.40 -24.93 -4.51
CA ALA A 34 -24.29 -24.87 -5.44
C ALA A 34 -23.07 -24.06 -4.92
N LEU A 35 -23.25 -23.19 -3.91
CA LEU A 35 -22.13 -22.46 -3.29
C LEU A 35 -21.07 -23.39 -2.72
N GLY A 36 -21.47 -24.51 -2.11
CA GLY A 36 -20.54 -25.51 -1.58
C GLY A 36 -19.60 -26.07 -2.66
N GLY A 37 -20.14 -26.29 -3.87
CA GLY A 37 -19.35 -26.75 -5.02
C GLY A 37 -18.36 -25.70 -5.52
N GLU A 38 -18.67 -24.41 -5.40
CA GLU A 38 -17.75 -23.33 -5.76
C GLU A 38 -16.60 -23.21 -4.76
N PHE A 39 -16.82 -23.39 -3.45
CA PHE A 39 -15.74 -23.43 -2.46
C PHE A 39 -14.70 -24.51 -2.83
N PHE A 40 -15.16 -25.74 -3.03
CA PHE A 40 -14.26 -26.84 -3.41
C PHE A 40 -13.54 -26.58 -4.74
N ARG A 41 -14.25 -26.01 -5.73
CA ARG A 41 -13.65 -25.68 -7.03
C ARG A 41 -12.49 -24.69 -6.87
N TRP A 42 -12.66 -23.64 -6.07
CA TRP A 42 -11.63 -22.61 -5.88
C TRP A 42 -10.48 -23.09 -4.98
N GLU A 43 -10.75 -23.92 -3.98
CA GLU A 43 -9.71 -24.58 -3.17
C GLU A 43 -8.84 -25.49 -4.05
N TYR A 44 -9.47 -26.34 -4.86
CA TYR A 44 -8.76 -27.24 -5.78
C TYR A 44 -8.02 -26.47 -6.88
N ALA A 45 -8.65 -25.44 -7.48
CA ALA A 45 -8.01 -24.57 -8.47
C ALA A 45 -6.78 -23.86 -7.91
N THR A 46 -6.83 -23.41 -6.65
CA THR A 46 -5.68 -22.81 -5.95
C THR A 46 -4.53 -23.80 -5.80
N ALA A 47 -4.82 -25.04 -5.39
CA ALA A 47 -3.81 -26.10 -5.28
C ALA A 47 -3.15 -26.42 -6.63
N VAL A 48 -3.95 -26.55 -7.70
CA VAL A 48 -3.45 -26.80 -9.06
C VAL A 48 -2.63 -25.61 -9.57
N ALA A 49 -3.11 -24.37 -9.36
CA ALA A 49 -2.39 -23.16 -9.74
C ALA A 49 -1.03 -23.08 -9.01
N GLY A 50 -0.99 -23.36 -7.70
CA GLY A 50 0.25 -23.42 -6.94
C GLY A 50 1.26 -24.42 -7.54
N LYS A 51 0.79 -25.63 -7.90
CA LYS A 51 1.62 -26.64 -8.57
C LYS A 51 2.15 -26.17 -9.93
N ILE A 52 1.32 -25.54 -10.75
CA ILE A 52 1.69 -25.01 -12.08
C ILE A 52 2.71 -23.88 -11.95
N LEU A 53 2.50 -22.98 -10.99
CA LEU A 53 3.37 -21.83 -10.73
C LEU A 53 4.63 -22.20 -9.93
N VAL A 54 4.76 -23.46 -9.49
CA VAL A 54 5.89 -23.97 -8.68
C VAL A 54 6.04 -23.19 -7.37
N VAL A 55 4.90 -22.91 -6.72
CA VAL A 55 4.83 -22.26 -5.40
C VAL A 55 4.04 -23.13 -4.43
N ASN A 56 4.24 -22.92 -3.12
CA ASN A 56 3.41 -23.54 -2.10
C ASN A 56 2.18 -22.65 -1.84
N PRO A 57 0.96 -23.09 -2.19
CA PRO A 57 -0.24 -22.28 -1.99
C PRO A 57 -0.74 -22.29 -0.53
N PHE A 58 -0.04 -22.98 0.38
CA PHE A 58 -0.46 -23.18 1.77
C PHE A 58 0.54 -22.60 2.80
N ASP A 59 1.45 -21.71 2.39
CA ASP A 59 2.35 -20.99 3.30
C ASP A 59 2.25 -19.45 3.18
N GLU A 60 2.63 -18.77 4.26
CA GLU A 60 2.66 -17.29 4.35
C GLU A 60 3.88 -16.80 5.17
N PRO A 61 5.12 -17.15 4.78
CA PRO A 61 6.29 -16.93 5.62
C PRO A 61 6.52 -15.44 5.97
N ASN A 62 6.24 -14.52 5.04
CA ASN A 62 6.59 -13.10 5.20
C ASN A 62 5.48 -12.23 5.83
N VAL A 63 4.34 -12.85 6.19
CA VAL A 63 3.28 -12.18 6.97
C VAL A 63 3.60 -12.18 8.46
N THR A 64 4.35 -13.18 8.91
CA THR A 64 4.74 -13.36 10.32
C THR A 64 5.67 -12.25 10.81
N GLU A 65 6.58 -11.78 9.96
CA GLU A 65 7.58 -10.77 10.32
C GLU A 65 6.95 -9.44 10.75
N SER A 66 5.99 -8.90 10.00
CA SER A 66 5.32 -7.65 10.39
C SER A 66 4.56 -7.77 11.71
N LYS A 67 4.01 -8.96 12.01
CA LYS A 67 3.36 -9.24 13.30
C LYS A 67 4.38 -9.26 14.43
N GLN A 68 5.55 -9.86 14.21
CA GLN A 68 6.64 -9.89 15.18
C GLN A 68 7.20 -8.49 15.46
N ASN A 69 7.42 -7.68 14.42
CA ASN A 69 7.86 -6.29 14.57
C ASN A 69 6.83 -5.46 15.35
N THR A 70 5.53 -5.62 15.02
CA THR A 70 4.45 -4.98 15.77
C THR A 70 4.49 -5.38 17.25
N ALA A 71 4.61 -6.67 17.56
CA ALA A 71 4.67 -7.15 18.94
C ALA A 71 5.87 -6.56 19.69
N ARG A 72 7.05 -6.56 19.06
CA ARG A 72 8.27 -5.96 19.62
C ARG A 72 8.10 -4.47 19.94
N LEU A 73 7.46 -3.72 19.05
CA LEU A 73 7.19 -2.29 19.24
C LEU A 73 6.20 -2.04 20.38
N LEU A 74 5.17 -2.89 20.51
CA LEU A 74 4.21 -2.80 21.61
C LEU A 74 4.83 -3.20 22.94
N ASP A 75 5.72 -4.20 22.98
CA ASP A 75 6.47 -4.54 24.19
C ASP A 75 7.39 -3.39 24.61
N TYR A 76 8.08 -2.74 23.68
CA TYR A 76 8.82 -1.52 23.98
C TYR A 76 7.91 -0.42 24.56
N TYR A 77 6.71 -0.23 24.00
CA TYR A 77 5.75 0.74 24.51
C TYR A 77 5.31 0.42 25.94
N LYS A 78 5.13 -0.86 26.32
CA LYS A 78 4.76 -1.24 27.69
C LYS A 78 5.80 -0.75 28.70
N ASP A 79 7.07 -0.84 28.35
CA ASP A 79 8.17 -0.48 29.24
C ASP A 79 8.45 1.04 29.27
N HIS A 80 8.16 1.76 28.17
CA HIS A 80 8.58 3.16 28.00
C HIS A 80 7.41 4.16 27.90
N SER A 81 6.18 3.71 27.67
CA SER A 81 5.00 4.52 27.35
C SER A 81 5.13 5.40 26.09
N ILE A 82 6.10 5.08 25.23
CA ILE A 82 6.36 5.76 23.95
C ILE A 82 6.86 4.73 22.94
N LEU A 83 6.48 4.86 21.65
CA LEU A 83 7.06 4.07 20.57
C LEU A 83 8.45 4.63 20.18
N PRO A 84 9.40 3.80 19.72
CA PRO A 84 10.72 4.27 19.31
C PRO A 84 10.64 5.41 18.29
N ALA A 85 11.33 6.52 18.58
CA ALA A 85 11.36 7.67 17.70
C ALA A 85 12.13 7.35 16.41
N GLN A 86 11.62 7.85 15.29
CA GLN A 86 12.31 7.81 13.99
C GLN A 86 12.59 9.24 13.55
N THR A 87 13.74 9.48 12.94
CA THR A 87 14.12 10.81 12.43
C THR A 87 13.66 10.96 10.99
N PRO A 88 12.85 11.98 10.66
CA PRO A 88 12.47 12.22 9.27
C PRO A 88 13.67 12.73 8.46
N ILE A 89 13.72 12.35 7.18
CA ILE A 89 14.75 12.82 6.25
C ILE A 89 14.41 14.20 5.67
N ALA A 90 13.13 14.59 5.71
CA ALA A 90 12.63 15.91 5.35
C ALA A 90 11.28 16.16 6.02
N GLU A 91 10.99 17.44 6.27
CA GLU A 91 9.71 17.90 6.83
C GLU A 91 9.29 19.21 6.15
N LYS A 92 7.99 19.33 5.85
CA LYS A 92 7.40 20.55 5.27
C LYS A 92 5.95 20.67 5.70
N HIS A 93 5.60 21.79 6.35
CA HIS A 93 4.23 22.08 6.83
C HIS A 93 3.58 20.93 7.62
N GLY A 94 4.32 20.31 8.54
CA GLY A 94 3.85 19.21 9.38
C GLY A 94 3.80 17.84 8.70
N VAL A 95 4.13 17.75 7.41
CA VAL A 95 4.29 16.47 6.70
C VAL A 95 5.74 16.02 6.80
N ARG A 96 5.96 14.78 7.24
CA ARG A 96 7.29 14.20 7.48
C ARG A 96 7.54 13.00 6.58
N LEU A 97 8.72 12.94 5.98
CA LEU A 97 9.17 11.82 5.15
C LEU A 97 10.18 10.99 5.90
N TYR A 98 9.96 9.68 5.95
CA TYR A 98 10.88 8.70 6.50
C TYR A 98 11.27 7.70 5.41
N ALA A 99 12.51 7.26 5.45
CA ALA A 99 13.09 6.27 4.56
C ALA A 99 14.24 5.59 5.31
N ASP A 100 14.49 4.32 5.01
CA ASP A 100 15.68 3.62 5.50
C ASP A 100 16.95 4.06 4.74
N GLN A 101 18.12 3.61 5.18
CA GLN A 101 19.40 4.01 4.57
C GLN A 101 19.55 3.56 3.11
N HIS A 102 19.02 2.38 2.74
CA HIS A 102 19.02 1.89 1.37
C HIS A 102 18.13 2.78 0.48
N SER A 103 16.89 3.05 0.90
CA SER A 103 15.99 3.94 0.18
C SER A 103 16.51 5.38 0.11
N ILE A 104 17.13 5.91 1.18
CA ILE A 104 17.79 7.23 1.18
C ILE A 104 18.90 7.29 0.11
N GLY A 105 19.73 6.25 0.00
CA GLY A 105 20.79 6.17 -1.00
C GLY A 105 20.23 6.30 -2.41
N ILE A 106 19.21 5.50 -2.73
CA ILE A 106 18.53 5.52 -4.03
C ILE A 106 17.91 6.89 -4.31
N ILE A 107 17.16 7.45 -3.34
CA ILE A 107 16.52 8.76 -3.50
C ILE A 107 17.58 9.83 -3.76
N ARG A 108 18.69 9.86 -3.02
CA ARG A 108 19.75 10.86 -3.22
C ARG A 108 20.44 10.72 -4.57
N GLU A 109 20.66 9.50 -5.03
CA GLU A 109 21.22 9.25 -6.36
C GLU A 109 20.28 9.78 -7.45
N LEU A 110 19.00 9.40 -7.39
CA LEU A 110 17.97 9.89 -8.32
C LEU A 110 17.80 11.41 -8.25
N SER A 111 17.88 12.00 -7.06
CA SER A 111 17.86 13.46 -6.92
C SER A 111 19.03 14.11 -7.66
N SER A 112 20.21 13.47 -7.68
CA SER A 112 21.38 13.97 -8.40
C SER A 112 21.20 13.85 -9.91
N GLN A 113 20.75 12.68 -10.37
CA GLN A 113 20.56 12.40 -11.79
C GLN A 113 19.50 13.31 -12.42
N HIS A 114 18.50 13.70 -11.64
CA HIS A 114 17.38 14.52 -12.11
C HIS A 114 17.46 15.98 -11.64
N ASN A 115 18.54 16.46 -11.02
CA ASN A 115 18.62 17.83 -10.48
C ASN A 115 17.42 18.19 -9.58
N PHE A 116 17.11 17.32 -8.63
CA PHE A 116 16.19 17.59 -7.54
C PHE A 116 16.98 18.07 -6.30
N ASP A 117 16.40 19.03 -5.58
CA ASP A 117 16.92 19.45 -4.27
C ASP A 117 16.82 18.28 -3.27
N ARG A 118 17.96 17.91 -2.68
CA ARG A 118 18.08 16.79 -1.73
C ARG A 118 17.56 17.12 -0.33
N THR A 119 17.04 18.33 -0.11
CA THR A 119 16.50 18.81 1.16
C THR A 119 15.02 19.15 1.09
N ASP A 120 14.48 19.43 -0.11
CA ASP A 120 13.05 19.70 -0.27
C ASP A 120 12.22 18.41 -0.27
N LEU A 121 11.21 18.38 0.61
CA LEU A 121 10.30 17.24 0.78
C LEU A 121 9.66 16.79 -0.54
N VAL A 122 9.13 17.74 -1.33
CA VAL A 122 8.37 17.44 -2.54
C VAL A 122 9.29 16.86 -3.61
N GLN A 123 10.50 17.40 -3.73
CA GLN A 123 11.50 16.93 -4.67
C GLN A 123 12.09 15.56 -4.30
N LEU A 124 12.25 15.26 -3.01
CA LEU A 124 12.62 13.92 -2.54
C LEU A 124 11.54 12.88 -2.81
N ILE A 125 10.27 13.23 -2.60
CA ILE A 125 9.13 12.37 -3.00
C ILE A 125 9.14 12.16 -4.51
N ALA A 126 9.34 13.23 -5.29
CA ALA A 126 9.41 13.14 -6.74
C ALA A 126 10.53 12.20 -7.20
N ALA A 127 11.72 12.29 -6.59
CA ALA A 127 12.85 11.40 -6.84
C ALA A 127 12.48 9.92 -6.60
N HIS A 128 11.82 9.61 -5.48
CA HIS A 128 11.32 8.25 -5.20
C HIS A 128 10.35 7.74 -6.28
N LEU A 129 9.44 8.60 -6.72
CA LEU A 129 8.39 8.23 -7.69
C LEU A 129 8.90 8.09 -9.14
N VAL A 130 10.00 8.75 -9.52
CA VAL A 130 10.54 8.62 -10.90
C VAL A 130 11.47 7.42 -11.07
N GLY A 131 12.07 6.92 -9.98
CA GLY A 131 13.05 5.82 -9.97
C GLY A 131 12.54 4.44 -10.34
N THR A 132 11.52 4.32 -11.19
CA THR A 132 10.94 3.03 -11.58
C THR A 132 11.53 2.45 -12.85
N MET A 133 11.73 1.14 -12.85
CA MET A 133 12.22 0.32 -13.95
C MET A 133 11.10 -0.49 -14.59
N ALA A 134 11.38 -1.12 -15.73
CA ALA A 134 10.45 -2.06 -16.35
C ALA A 134 10.16 -3.24 -15.40
N GLY A 135 8.89 -3.59 -15.26
CA GLY A 135 8.46 -4.61 -14.31
C GLY A 135 8.17 -4.11 -12.90
N ASP A 136 8.50 -2.85 -12.57
CA ASP A 136 8.14 -2.29 -11.27
C ASP A 136 6.63 -2.00 -11.16
N TYR A 137 6.15 -2.02 -9.92
CA TYR A 137 4.82 -1.55 -9.56
C TYR A 137 4.88 -0.65 -8.32
N PHE A 138 3.90 0.23 -8.18
CA PHE A 138 3.71 1.01 -6.97
C PHE A 138 2.71 0.35 -6.04
N ALA A 139 2.94 0.48 -4.74
CA ALA A 139 1.97 0.15 -3.70
C ALA A 139 1.75 1.35 -2.78
N LEU A 140 0.52 1.87 -2.78
CA LEU A 140 0.09 2.92 -1.86
C LEU A 140 -0.59 2.26 -0.65
N LEU A 141 0.08 2.35 0.50
CA LEU A 141 -0.24 1.59 1.71
C LEU A 141 -0.74 2.52 2.81
N ALA A 142 -2.06 2.66 2.95
CA ALA A 142 -2.68 3.65 3.80
C ALA A 142 -3.02 3.09 5.19
N TYR A 143 -2.32 3.56 6.22
CA TYR A 143 -2.76 3.51 7.61
C TYR A 143 -3.46 4.82 7.96
N LEU A 144 -4.51 5.12 7.19
CA LEU A 144 -5.32 6.34 7.29
C LEU A 144 -6.80 5.95 7.55
N PRO A 145 -7.60 6.87 8.12
CA PRO A 145 -9.04 6.68 8.21
C PRO A 145 -9.68 6.43 6.83
N THR A 146 -10.59 5.45 6.76
CA THR A 146 -11.37 5.18 5.54
C THR A 146 -12.50 6.18 5.43
N THR A 147 -12.27 7.27 4.70
CA THR A 147 -13.27 8.31 4.41
C THR A 147 -13.36 8.56 2.90
N PRO A 148 -14.50 9.08 2.39
CA PRO A 148 -14.64 9.41 0.98
C PRO A 148 -13.54 10.35 0.45
N GLU A 149 -13.06 11.28 1.28
CA GLU A 149 -11.99 12.21 0.94
C GLU A 149 -10.65 11.49 0.79
N THR A 150 -10.34 10.56 1.70
CA THR A 150 -9.12 9.74 1.65
C THR A 150 -9.15 8.80 0.46
N ASP A 151 -10.29 8.16 0.19
CA ASP A 151 -10.48 7.30 -0.98
C ASP A 151 -10.32 8.08 -2.28
N LYS A 152 -10.91 9.27 -2.39
CA LYS A 152 -10.79 10.15 -3.55
C LYS A 152 -9.35 10.61 -3.77
N ALA A 153 -8.63 10.95 -2.70
CA ALA A 153 -7.23 11.35 -2.76
C ALA A 153 -6.34 10.19 -3.22
N MET A 154 -6.49 9.01 -2.60
CA MET A 154 -5.80 7.77 -2.97
C MET A 154 -6.06 7.38 -4.44
N ALA A 155 -7.32 7.40 -4.88
CA ALA A 155 -7.69 7.11 -6.26
C ALA A 155 -7.08 8.12 -7.25
N THR A 156 -6.94 9.37 -6.83
CA THR A 156 -6.30 10.42 -7.64
C THR A 156 -4.81 10.20 -7.76
N VAL A 157 -4.10 9.95 -6.66
CA VAL A 157 -2.66 9.59 -6.69
C VAL A 157 -2.46 8.34 -7.54
N GLN A 158 -3.25 7.29 -7.33
CA GLN A 158 -3.18 6.04 -8.08
C GLN A 158 -3.31 6.28 -9.60
N ARG A 159 -4.34 7.01 -10.02
CA ARG A 159 -4.59 7.31 -11.44
C ARG A 159 -3.45 8.12 -12.05
N ARG A 160 -2.98 9.16 -11.35
CA ARG A 160 -1.92 10.05 -11.83
C ARG A 160 -0.58 9.31 -11.91
N LEU A 161 -0.19 8.58 -10.88
CA LEU A 161 1.02 7.74 -10.89
C LEU A 161 0.99 6.75 -12.06
N ARG A 162 -0.10 6.01 -12.23
CA ARG A 162 -0.26 5.08 -13.36
C ARG A 162 -0.12 5.81 -14.70
N HIS A 163 -0.74 6.98 -14.85
CA HIS A 163 -0.70 7.73 -16.10
C HIS A 163 0.71 8.27 -16.41
N ILE A 164 1.39 8.83 -15.43
CA ILE A 164 2.73 9.44 -15.59
C ILE A 164 3.78 8.36 -15.80
N THR A 165 3.81 7.34 -14.95
CA THR A 165 4.89 6.33 -14.91
C THR A 165 4.63 5.13 -15.82
N LYS A 166 3.38 4.91 -16.26
CA LYS A 166 2.92 3.70 -16.96
C LYS A 166 3.16 2.41 -16.17
N ARG A 167 3.34 2.51 -14.85
CA ARG A 167 3.46 1.36 -13.93
C ARG A 167 2.10 1.01 -13.33
N THR A 168 1.95 -0.26 -12.97
CA THR A 168 0.80 -0.72 -12.17
C THR A 168 0.86 -0.05 -10.80
N VAL A 169 -0.28 0.38 -10.29
CA VAL A 169 -0.38 0.99 -8.96
C VAL A 169 -1.46 0.27 -8.17
N THR A 170 -1.07 -0.38 -7.09
CA THR A 170 -1.97 -1.01 -6.12
C THR A 170 -2.24 -0.05 -4.97
N THR A 171 -3.41 -0.21 -4.35
CA THR A 171 -3.81 0.55 -3.16
C THR A 171 -4.30 -0.44 -2.11
N GLY A 172 -3.96 -0.19 -0.85
CA GLY A 172 -4.39 -1.04 0.26
C GLY A 172 -4.46 -0.26 1.56
N TYR A 173 -5.51 -0.50 2.33
CA TYR A 173 -5.59 -0.02 3.71
C TYR A 173 -4.90 -0.98 4.66
N GLY A 174 -4.05 -0.47 5.54
CA GLY A 174 -3.41 -1.24 6.60
C GLY A 174 -4.34 -1.37 7.81
N PRO A 175 -4.18 -2.42 8.64
CA PRO A 175 -3.29 -3.57 8.44
C PRO A 175 -3.88 -4.64 7.49
N ARG A 176 -5.09 -4.45 6.93
CA ARG A 176 -5.81 -5.53 6.22
C ARG A 176 -5.05 -6.12 5.02
N TYR A 177 -4.31 -5.33 4.25
CA TYR A 177 -3.59 -5.85 3.07
C TYR A 177 -2.44 -6.79 3.44
N LEU A 178 -1.99 -6.79 4.69
CA LEU A 178 -0.94 -7.70 5.15
C LEU A 178 -1.37 -9.16 4.99
N HIS A 179 -2.69 -9.41 5.00
CA HIS A 179 -3.30 -10.73 4.85
C HIS A 179 -3.67 -11.08 3.40
N SER A 180 -3.38 -10.21 2.43
CA SER A 180 -3.72 -10.45 1.02
C SER A 180 -2.52 -10.25 0.11
N THR A 181 -1.98 -9.04 0.07
CA THR A 181 -0.84 -8.69 -0.81
C THR A 181 0.48 -8.56 -0.05
N GLY A 182 0.48 -8.75 1.27
CA GLY A 182 1.70 -8.71 2.10
C GLY A 182 2.78 -9.67 1.63
N GLN A 183 2.40 -10.90 1.25
CA GLN A 183 3.33 -11.89 0.70
C GLN A 183 3.87 -11.47 -0.67
N LEU A 184 3.07 -10.85 -1.53
CA LEU A 184 3.57 -10.29 -2.80
C LEU A 184 4.60 -9.19 -2.54
N HIS A 185 4.34 -8.31 -1.57
CA HIS A 185 5.19 -7.15 -1.30
C HIS A 185 6.57 -7.51 -0.74
N LYS A 186 6.62 -8.54 0.12
CA LYS A 186 7.84 -8.90 0.88
C LYS A 186 8.46 -10.23 0.44
N GLY A 187 7.64 -11.17 0.00
CA GLY A 187 8.07 -12.49 -0.46
C GLY A 187 8.16 -12.68 -1.96
N GLY A 188 7.61 -11.75 -2.74
CA GLY A 188 7.73 -11.75 -4.19
C GLY A 188 9.06 -11.17 -4.69
N PRO A 189 9.23 -11.00 -6.01
CA PRO A 189 10.34 -10.23 -6.55
C PRO A 189 10.40 -8.83 -5.94
N ASN A 190 11.60 -8.31 -5.67
CA ASN A 190 11.78 -6.97 -5.08
C ASN A 190 11.63 -5.86 -6.14
N ASN A 191 10.48 -5.81 -6.81
CA ASN A 191 10.10 -4.83 -7.83
C ASN A 191 8.98 -3.88 -7.37
N GLY A 192 8.63 -3.90 -6.09
CA GLY A 192 7.71 -2.94 -5.50
C GLY A 192 8.37 -1.60 -5.16
N VAL A 193 7.66 -0.51 -5.40
CA VAL A 193 7.98 0.85 -4.95
C VAL A 193 6.86 1.33 -4.04
N PHE A 194 7.17 1.47 -2.75
CA PHE A 194 6.17 1.58 -1.69
C PHE A 194 6.07 3.01 -1.17
N VAL A 195 4.83 3.45 -0.94
CA VAL A 195 4.50 4.69 -0.22
C VAL A 195 3.54 4.32 0.90
N LEU A 196 4.06 4.21 2.13
CA LEU A 196 3.22 4.09 3.32
C LEU A 196 2.72 5.48 3.74
N LEU A 197 1.43 5.58 4.02
CA LEU A 197 0.78 6.81 4.44
C LEU A 197 0.26 6.65 5.86
N THR A 198 0.64 7.56 6.74
CA THR A 198 0.20 7.61 8.15
C THR A 198 -0.25 9.02 8.49
N ALA A 199 -1.02 9.20 9.56
CA ALA A 199 -1.47 10.51 10.02
C ALA A 199 -1.62 10.51 11.55
N ASP A 200 -1.76 11.71 12.13
CA ASP A 200 -2.16 11.83 13.52
C ASP A 200 -3.62 11.41 13.69
N TYR A 201 -3.95 10.87 14.87
CA TYR A 201 -5.31 10.44 15.19
C TYR A 201 -6.05 11.59 15.87
N GLN A 202 -7.19 12.00 15.32
CA GLN A 202 -8.04 13.02 15.95
C GLN A 202 -8.74 12.51 17.21
N ARG A 203 -9.01 11.21 17.25
CA ARG A 203 -9.61 10.52 18.39
C ARG A 203 -8.85 9.23 18.62
N ASP A 204 -8.48 9.02 19.87
CA ASP A 204 -7.87 7.78 20.33
C ASP A 204 -8.77 7.10 21.35
N LEU A 205 -8.77 5.78 21.34
CA LEU A 205 -9.58 4.94 22.20
C LEU A 205 -8.66 3.93 22.88
N ASN A 206 -8.80 3.80 24.20
CA ASN A 206 -8.13 2.73 24.94
C ASN A 206 -8.72 1.38 24.52
N ILE A 207 -7.85 0.37 24.43
CA ILE A 207 -8.29 -1.01 24.26
C ILE A 207 -8.45 -1.59 25.67
N PRO A 208 -9.63 -2.15 26.02
CA PRO A 208 -9.82 -2.80 27.32
C PRO A 208 -8.73 -3.83 27.60
N ASP A 209 -8.22 -3.82 28.83
CA ASP A 209 -7.19 -4.76 29.34
C ASP A 209 -5.84 -4.72 28.61
N MET A 210 -5.62 -3.74 27.73
CA MET A 210 -4.35 -3.56 27.03
C MET A 210 -3.62 -2.31 27.52
N PRO A 211 -2.28 -2.35 27.60
CA PRO A 211 -1.47 -1.21 28.06
C PRO A 211 -1.28 -0.13 26.99
N PHE A 212 -1.98 -0.23 25.85
CA PHE A 212 -1.87 0.68 24.72
C PHE A 212 -3.25 0.92 24.08
N SER A 213 -3.36 2.03 23.37
CA SER A 213 -4.58 2.45 22.67
C SER A 213 -4.65 1.92 21.24
N PHE A 214 -5.79 2.13 20.57
CA PHE A 214 -5.94 1.82 19.15
C PHE A 214 -5.01 2.64 18.26
N ALA A 215 -4.78 3.93 18.57
CA ALA A 215 -3.81 4.74 17.82
C ALA A 215 -2.39 4.19 17.98
N THR A 216 -2.02 3.79 19.20
CA THR A 216 -0.70 3.18 19.48
C THR A 216 -0.54 1.87 18.72
N LEU A 217 -1.57 1.00 18.75
CA LEU A 217 -1.59 -0.26 18.00
C LEU A 217 -1.43 -0.03 16.49
N ASN A 218 -2.21 0.86 15.90
CA ASN A 218 -2.16 1.12 14.46
C ASN A 218 -0.83 1.78 14.04
N THR A 219 -0.25 2.63 14.90
CA THR A 219 1.09 3.21 14.69
C THR A 219 2.20 2.15 14.78
N ALA A 220 2.10 1.23 15.73
CA ALA A 220 3.01 0.09 15.86
C ALA A 220 2.90 -0.84 14.65
N GLN A 221 1.68 -1.12 14.15
CA GLN A 221 1.46 -1.93 12.95
C GLN A 221 2.06 -1.26 11.71
N ALA A 222 1.82 0.03 11.50
CA ALA A 222 2.39 0.79 10.39
C ALA A 222 3.92 0.82 10.44
N SER A 223 4.49 1.00 11.63
CA SER A 223 5.93 1.04 11.82
C SER A 223 6.57 -0.34 11.66
N GLY A 224 5.95 -1.41 12.19
CA GLY A 224 6.44 -2.77 12.05
C GLY A 224 6.36 -3.31 10.62
N ASP A 225 5.36 -2.89 9.84
CA ASP A 225 5.31 -3.18 8.41
C ASP A 225 6.36 -2.39 7.62
N PHE A 226 6.58 -1.11 7.96
CA PHE A 226 7.65 -0.32 7.35
C PHE A 226 9.04 -0.92 7.62
N GLU A 227 9.30 -1.38 8.86
CA GLU A 227 10.53 -2.09 9.23
C GLU A 227 10.68 -3.42 8.47
N ALA A 228 9.58 -4.14 8.21
CA ALA A 228 9.64 -5.36 7.40
C ALA A 228 10.01 -5.05 5.94
N LEU A 229 9.45 -3.99 5.35
CA LEU A 229 9.85 -3.55 4.00
C LEU A 229 11.35 -3.20 3.94
N ASP A 230 11.86 -2.52 4.97
CA ASP A 230 13.29 -2.19 5.09
C ASP A 230 14.17 -3.45 5.20
N ALA A 231 13.77 -4.43 6.03
CA ALA A 231 14.50 -5.69 6.18
C ALA A 231 14.66 -6.46 4.85
N HIS A 232 13.66 -6.36 3.96
CA HIS A 232 13.71 -6.93 2.59
C HIS A 232 14.36 -6.01 1.55
N LYS A 233 14.89 -4.86 1.97
CA LYS A 233 15.48 -3.81 1.11
C LYS A 233 14.51 -3.37 0.02
N CYS A 234 13.22 -3.34 0.35
CA CYS A 234 12.22 -2.79 -0.55
C CYS A 234 12.41 -1.28 -0.66
N ARG A 235 12.16 -0.72 -1.85
CA ARG A 235 12.19 0.73 -2.08
C ARG A 235 10.96 1.35 -1.43
N ALA A 236 11.08 1.80 -0.18
CA ALA A 236 9.93 2.23 0.60
C ALA A 236 10.17 3.62 1.23
N ILE A 237 9.12 4.44 1.18
CA ILE A 237 9.03 5.65 1.99
C ILE A 237 7.79 5.58 2.88
N ARG A 238 7.88 6.18 4.07
CA ARG A 238 6.71 6.48 4.89
C ARG A 238 6.50 7.97 4.93
N LEU A 239 5.35 8.42 4.45
CA LEU A 239 4.92 9.80 4.50
C LEU A 239 3.89 9.95 5.62
N HIS A 240 4.26 10.68 6.66
CA HIS A 240 3.38 11.01 7.77
C HIS A 240 2.74 12.37 7.52
N LEU A 241 1.43 12.37 7.30
CA LEU A 241 0.63 13.51 6.87
C LEU A 241 0.27 14.48 8.00
N GLY A 242 0.59 14.12 9.25
CA GLY A 242 0.19 14.85 10.46
C GLY A 242 -1.33 14.92 10.62
N GLY A 243 -1.83 15.86 11.43
CA GLY A 243 -3.26 16.10 11.66
C GLY A 243 -4.03 16.74 10.48
N ARG A 244 -3.46 16.75 9.26
CA ARG A 244 -4.01 17.47 8.10
C ARG A 244 -5.02 16.69 7.27
N GLY A 245 -5.29 15.43 7.62
CA GLY A 245 -6.21 14.56 6.87
C GLY A 245 -5.88 14.52 5.38
N ALA A 246 -6.89 14.71 4.52
CA ALA A 246 -6.72 14.68 3.07
C ALA A 246 -5.80 15.80 2.52
N ALA A 247 -5.66 16.94 3.21
CA ALA A 247 -4.76 18.01 2.78
C ALA A 247 -3.27 17.63 2.89
N GLY A 248 -2.94 16.55 3.61
CA GLY A 248 -1.60 15.99 3.60
C GLY A 248 -1.19 15.44 2.23
N PHE A 249 -2.14 15.06 1.37
CA PHE A 249 -1.86 14.58 0.02
C PHE A 249 -1.33 15.67 -0.91
N ASP A 250 -1.43 16.94 -0.55
CA ASP A 250 -0.96 18.06 -1.38
C ASP A 250 0.52 17.92 -1.75
N VAL A 251 1.37 17.38 -0.87
CA VAL A 251 2.79 17.17 -1.19
C VAL A 251 3.00 16.07 -2.24
N LEU A 252 2.12 15.05 -2.26
CA LEU A 252 2.12 14.02 -3.31
C LEU A 252 1.62 14.60 -4.62
N PHE A 253 0.58 15.44 -4.60
CA PHE A 253 0.08 16.11 -5.80
C PHE A 253 1.15 17.04 -6.39
N GLN A 254 1.80 17.86 -5.56
CA GLN A 254 2.91 18.72 -6.00
C GLN A 254 4.09 17.91 -6.56
N ALA A 255 4.42 16.76 -5.95
CA ALA A 255 5.47 15.90 -6.48
C ALA A 255 5.09 15.33 -7.85
N LEU A 256 3.82 14.94 -8.04
CA LEU A 256 3.32 14.48 -9.33
C LEU A 256 3.28 15.59 -10.38
N ASP A 257 2.88 16.80 -10.00
CA ASP A 257 2.90 17.99 -10.88
C ASP A 257 4.33 18.25 -11.38
N LEU A 258 5.31 18.24 -10.47
CA LEU A 258 6.72 18.43 -10.81
C LEU A 258 7.25 17.37 -11.79
N ILE A 259 6.85 16.11 -11.63
CA ILE A 259 7.24 15.03 -12.54
C ILE A 259 6.58 15.20 -13.91
N GLU A 260 5.31 15.61 -13.93
CA GLU A 260 4.55 15.78 -15.15
C GLU A 260 5.08 16.96 -15.98
N GLU A 261 5.39 18.08 -15.33
CA GLU A 261 5.98 19.27 -15.97
C GLU A 261 7.33 18.97 -16.62
N ARG A 262 8.19 18.17 -15.96
CA ARG A 262 9.52 17.80 -16.49
C ARG A 262 9.48 16.77 -17.63
N ARG A 263 8.32 16.18 -17.91
CA ARG A 263 8.11 15.23 -19.02
C ARG A 263 7.47 15.87 -20.25
N ARG A 264 6.98 17.11 -20.14
CA ARG A 264 6.50 17.92 -21.27
C ARG A 264 7.67 18.62 -21.93
#